data_AF-A0AAV6G203-F1
#
_entry.id   AF-A0AAV6G203-F1
#
_cell.length_a   1.000
_cell.length_b   1.000
_cell.length_c   1.000
_cell.angle_alpha   90.00
_cell.angle_beta   90.00
_cell.angle_gamma   90.00
#
_symmetry.space_group_name_H-M   'P 1'
#
loop_
_entity.id
_entity.type
_entity.pdbx_description
1 polymer ?
#
loop_
_entity_poly.entity_id
_entity_poly.type
_entity_poly.pdbx_seq_one_letter_code
_entity_poly.pdbx_strand_id
1 'polypeptide(L)'
;MLALRGLYRLIVVCMLLSKLESRTLDWLDGGHKEVKEGDARLVGGKSPSEGRVEVFHAGSWGTVCDDDWGIEEAQVVCRQLGFRGAISAEPGAKFGQGSGKIWLDDLGCKGSESSLSICAFKGWGVTDCSHSEDASVVCDVDPAFNITKSYSLDHSIELTDQLGELFDSGKGCDFTLTFSYTPEDSLEVETVMDMANNTKETICVHRLVLSLFPKFVLINSSYEMEISSNCLPYIREFTRYLYTRTVTVTVSSMQCLHQLASEFGAVRLLEDIGRLFVPLLPEDTSFRTQVALFKYAGRSGDGLLRDNVLRYLGWNMEPLVASAQWKSLSEELLKGLLVRTDLVLPDEAWLLAALEAWVLEQGEAVTPEQQAALLGHLRFPMMTPEQLYEVPFTARLYSSHKELFSAGILQGFQFHALSFSVLTGHVEGQSEQFQSRIYTADPWSIDISNGGLSSLNLIRVFLAAFK
;
A
#
# COMPACT_ATOMS: atom_id res chain seq x y z
N MET A 1 -9.63 46.85 19.29
CA MET A 1 -10.06 46.15 20.50
C MET A 1 -11.59 46.12 20.76
N LEU A 2 -12.50 46.69 19.96
CA LEU A 2 -13.95 46.44 20.22
C LEU A 2 -14.75 45.86 19.04
N ALA A 3 -14.19 45.88 17.83
CA ALA A 3 -14.67 45.10 16.69
C ALA A 3 -13.51 44.58 15.80
N LEU A 4 -12.25 44.64 16.30
CA LEU A 4 -11.01 44.13 15.64
C LEU A 4 -10.87 42.60 15.71
N ARG A 5 -12.02 41.98 15.70
CA ARG A 5 -12.51 41.13 16.79
C ARG A 5 -13.94 40.74 16.49
N GLY A 6 -14.69 41.53 15.71
CA GLY A 6 -16.09 41.27 15.40
C GLY A 6 -16.19 40.18 14.35
N LEU A 7 -15.79 38.94 14.72
CA LEU A 7 -15.17 37.93 13.84
C LEU A 7 -14.00 38.63 13.15
N TYR A 8 -12.74 38.17 13.15
CA TYR A 8 -11.98 38.63 11.98
C TYR A 8 -12.78 38.05 10.79
N ARG A 9 -13.29 38.90 9.88
CA ARG A 9 -14.73 38.88 9.53
C ARG A 9 -15.20 37.77 8.60
N LEU A 10 -16.09 36.96 9.18
CA LEU A 10 -16.47 35.63 8.72
C LEU A 10 -15.25 34.74 8.47
N ILE A 11 -14.06 35.08 9.01
CA ILE A 11 -12.73 34.81 8.42
C ILE A 11 -12.57 33.34 8.05
N VAL A 12 -12.71 33.03 6.76
CA VAL A 12 -13.29 33.91 5.72
C VAL A 12 -14.28 33.14 4.88
N VAL A 13 -15.57 33.39 5.14
CA VAL A 13 -16.80 32.92 4.49
C VAL A 13 -16.81 31.41 4.28
N CYS A 14 -16.41 30.67 5.34
CA CYS A 14 -16.19 29.22 5.37
C CYS A 14 -14.82 28.74 4.84
N MET A 15 -13.87 29.65 4.53
CA MET A 15 -12.62 29.40 3.79
C MET A 15 -12.74 28.19 2.88
N LEU A 16 -13.69 28.43 1.97
CA LEU A 16 -14.13 27.70 0.80
C LEU A 16 -15.16 26.60 1.11
N LEU A 17 -16.45 26.96 0.92
CA LEU A 17 -17.61 26.09 0.73
C LEU A 17 -17.23 24.72 0.09
N SER A 18 -16.91 23.73 0.91
CA SER A 18 -16.94 22.27 0.65
C SER A 18 -16.28 21.64 -0.58
N LYS A 19 -15.66 22.36 -1.52
CA LYS A 19 -14.80 21.76 -2.56
C LYS A 19 -13.65 22.69 -2.88
N LEU A 20 -12.48 22.42 -2.29
CA LEU A 20 -11.25 22.76 -3.00
C LEU A 20 -11.14 21.76 -4.15
N GLU A 21 -11.38 22.26 -5.36
CA GLU A 21 -11.12 21.55 -6.61
C GLU A 21 -9.74 20.89 -6.55
N SER A 22 -9.68 19.66 -7.07
CA SER A 22 -8.44 18.93 -7.25
C SER A 22 -7.53 19.76 -8.15
N ARG A 23 -6.60 20.51 -7.54
CA ARG A 23 -5.30 20.60 -8.15
C ARG A 23 -4.64 19.27 -7.83
N THR A 24 -4.64 18.39 -8.83
CA THR A 24 -3.68 17.30 -8.88
C THR A 24 -2.33 17.94 -8.56
N LEU A 25 -1.76 17.54 -7.44
CA LEU A 25 -0.34 17.77 -7.22
C LEU A 25 0.36 16.84 -8.21
N ASP A 26 0.59 17.35 -9.42
CA ASP A 26 1.28 16.72 -10.54
C ASP A 26 2.78 16.51 -10.24
N TRP A 27 3.13 16.05 -9.04
CA TRP A 27 4.52 15.67 -8.70
C TRP A 27 4.68 14.18 -8.41
N LEU A 28 3.60 13.40 -8.42
CA LEU A 28 3.68 11.94 -8.43
C LEU A 28 2.57 11.38 -9.33
N ASP A 29 2.67 11.68 -10.62
CA ASP A 29 2.46 10.61 -11.58
C ASP A 29 3.51 9.56 -11.19
N GLY A 30 3.05 8.35 -10.83
CA GLY A 30 3.90 7.22 -10.56
C GLY A 30 4.63 6.89 -11.84
N GLY A 31 5.72 7.62 -12.10
CA GLY A 31 6.68 7.23 -13.11
C GLY A 31 7.16 5.86 -12.70
N HIS A 32 6.71 4.84 -13.45
CA HIS A 32 7.53 3.66 -13.65
C HIS A 32 8.95 4.19 -13.88
N LYS A 33 9.83 3.99 -12.89
CA LYS A 33 11.24 4.30 -13.07
C LYS A 33 11.69 3.31 -14.13
N GLU A 34 11.71 3.74 -15.40
CA GLU A 34 12.21 2.95 -16.51
C GLU A 34 13.57 2.41 -16.07
N VAL A 35 13.69 1.09 -15.97
CA VAL A 35 14.92 0.43 -15.55
C VAL A 35 15.94 0.67 -16.65
N LYS A 36 17.04 1.33 -16.31
CA LYS A 36 18.08 1.69 -17.26
C LYS A 36 19.24 0.72 -17.17
N GLU A 37 20.00 0.68 -18.25
CA GLU A 37 21.23 -0.08 -18.37
C GLU A 37 22.21 0.27 -17.23
N GLY A 38 22.62 -0.73 -16.45
CA GLY A 38 23.49 -0.57 -15.29
C GLY A 38 22.79 -0.19 -13.98
N ASP A 39 21.45 -0.16 -13.91
CA ASP A 39 20.73 0.01 -12.64
C ASP A 39 21.00 -1.18 -11.70
N ALA A 40 21.09 -0.90 -10.39
CA ALA A 40 21.32 -1.90 -9.36
C ALA A 40 20.08 -2.08 -8.47
N ARG A 41 19.95 -3.24 -7.82
CA ARG A 41 18.97 -3.52 -6.75
C ARG A 41 19.53 -4.51 -5.73
N LEU A 42 18.93 -4.54 -4.54
CA LEU A 42 19.24 -5.50 -3.47
C LEU A 42 18.10 -6.51 -3.31
N VAL A 43 18.44 -7.79 -3.17
CA VAL A 43 17.47 -8.89 -3.04
C VAL A 43 17.87 -9.82 -1.89
N GLY A 44 16.88 -10.34 -1.16
CA GLY A 44 17.11 -11.35 -0.10
C GLY A 44 17.54 -10.81 1.26
N GLY A 45 17.67 -9.49 1.42
CA GLY A 45 17.90 -8.84 2.71
C GLY A 45 16.66 -8.79 3.60
N LYS A 46 16.86 -8.64 4.93
CA LYS A 46 15.75 -8.40 5.88
C LYS A 46 15.34 -6.92 5.91
N SER A 47 16.16 -6.03 5.36
CA SER A 47 15.91 -4.60 5.24
C SER A 47 16.29 -4.10 3.84
N PRO A 48 15.73 -2.98 3.36
CA PRO A 48 16.05 -2.44 2.03
C PRO A 48 17.52 -2.03 1.85
N SER A 49 18.25 -1.88 2.96
CA SER A 49 19.66 -1.51 2.98
C SER A 49 20.60 -2.69 2.97
N GLU A 50 20.12 -3.93 2.89
CA GLU A 50 20.99 -5.09 2.80
C GLU A 50 20.47 -6.07 1.76
N GLY A 51 21.36 -6.89 1.21
CA GLY A 51 20.96 -7.93 0.28
C GLY A 51 22.04 -8.28 -0.74
N ARG A 52 21.73 -9.30 -1.54
CA ARG A 52 22.46 -9.69 -2.73
C ARG A 52 22.31 -8.61 -3.80
N VAL A 53 23.41 -8.26 -4.45
CA VAL A 53 23.43 -7.23 -5.50
C VAL A 53 23.05 -7.84 -6.83
N GLU A 54 22.08 -7.22 -7.50
CA GLU A 54 21.71 -7.52 -8.88
C GLU A 54 21.80 -6.26 -9.73
N VAL A 55 22.30 -6.40 -10.96
CA VAL A 55 22.46 -5.31 -11.94
C VAL A 55 21.64 -5.62 -13.18
N PHE A 56 21.04 -4.59 -13.77
CA PHE A 56 20.28 -4.70 -15.00
C PHE A 56 21.19 -4.50 -16.22
N HIS A 57 21.29 -5.52 -17.06
CA HIS A 57 22.04 -5.46 -18.31
C HIS A 57 21.29 -6.17 -19.43
N ALA A 58 21.26 -5.54 -20.62
CA ALA A 58 20.71 -6.13 -21.84
C ALA A 58 19.28 -6.69 -21.68
N GLY A 59 18.43 -5.97 -20.94
CA GLY A 59 17.01 -6.31 -20.76
C GLY A 59 16.73 -7.32 -19.64
N SER A 60 17.72 -7.72 -18.83
CA SER A 60 17.52 -8.67 -17.74
C SER A 60 18.38 -8.38 -16.51
N TRP A 61 17.86 -8.74 -15.34
CA TRP A 61 18.61 -8.68 -14.09
C TRP A 61 19.54 -9.89 -13.97
N GLY A 62 20.71 -9.67 -13.38
CA GLY A 62 21.66 -10.72 -13.06
C GLY A 62 22.54 -10.33 -11.89
N THR A 63 23.22 -11.31 -11.30
CA THR A 63 23.98 -11.13 -10.04
C THR A 63 25.39 -10.60 -10.31
N VAL A 64 26.11 -10.31 -9.23
CA VAL A 64 27.50 -9.86 -9.24
C VAL A 64 28.33 -10.88 -8.47
N CYS A 65 29.50 -11.25 -8.96
CA CYS A 65 30.41 -12.15 -8.23
C CYS A 65 31.14 -11.40 -7.10
N ASP A 66 31.48 -12.12 -6.02
CA ASP A 66 32.23 -11.62 -4.87
C ASP A 66 33.76 -11.64 -5.02
N ASP A 67 34.28 -12.05 -6.18
CA ASP A 67 35.70 -11.93 -6.53
C ASP A 67 36.09 -10.45 -6.72
N ASP A 68 37.14 -10.04 -6.00
CA ASP A 68 37.54 -8.65 -5.80
C ASP A 68 36.41 -7.74 -5.24
N TRP A 69 35.43 -8.32 -4.53
CA TRP A 69 34.33 -7.57 -3.93
C TRP A 69 34.71 -6.97 -2.57
N GLY A 70 35.12 -5.70 -2.60
CA GLY A 70 35.52 -4.93 -1.44
C GLY A 70 34.48 -3.92 -0.97
N ILE A 71 34.86 -3.20 0.09
CA ILE A 71 34.03 -2.11 0.62
C ILE A 71 33.83 -1.00 -0.42
N GLU A 72 34.73 -0.85 -1.39
CA GLU A 72 34.66 0.23 -2.38
C GLU A 72 33.59 -0.03 -3.44
N GLU A 73 33.45 -1.27 -3.88
CA GLU A 73 32.37 -1.75 -4.72
C GLU A 73 31.02 -1.58 -4.00
N ALA A 74 30.97 -1.97 -2.71
CA ALA A 74 29.79 -1.79 -1.89
C ALA A 74 29.42 -0.32 -1.71
N GLN A 75 30.40 0.59 -1.55
CA GLN A 75 30.17 2.04 -1.48
C GLN A 75 29.50 2.56 -2.76
N VAL A 76 29.93 2.09 -3.93
CA VAL A 76 29.31 2.46 -5.21
C VAL A 76 27.87 1.98 -5.27
N VAL A 77 27.60 0.71 -4.93
CA VAL A 77 26.23 0.15 -4.92
C VAL A 77 25.33 0.94 -3.98
N CYS A 78 25.76 1.12 -2.74
CA CYS A 78 24.95 1.77 -1.73
C CYS A 78 24.62 3.22 -2.12
N ARG A 79 25.58 3.97 -2.66
CA ARG A 79 25.30 5.32 -3.17
C ARG A 79 24.46 5.33 -4.43
N GLN A 80 24.67 4.39 -5.34
CA GLN A 80 23.85 4.23 -6.54
C GLN A 80 22.37 4.00 -6.19
N LEU A 81 22.11 3.30 -5.08
CA LEU A 81 20.78 3.05 -4.53
C LEU A 81 20.24 4.18 -3.63
N GLY A 82 21.03 5.24 -3.41
CA GLY A 82 20.64 6.41 -2.62
C GLY A 82 20.92 6.32 -1.12
N PHE A 83 21.70 5.33 -0.67
CA PHE A 83 22.20 5.25 0.71
C PHE A 83 23.46 6.10 0.90
N ARG A 84 23.79 6.39 2.16
CA ARG A 84 24.95 7.25 2.52
C ARG A 84 26.28 6.62 2.12
N GLY A 85 26.37 5.31 2.24
CA GLY A 85 27.55 4.51 1.92
C GLY A 85 27.34 3.05 2.29
N ALA A 86 28.40 2.25 2.27
CA ALA A 86 28.36 0.86 2.71
C ALA A 86 28.92 0.69 4.14
N ILE A 87 28.27 -0.17 4.92
CA ILE A 87 28.77 -0.70 6.20
C ILE A 87 29.69 -1.89 5.92
N SER A 88 29.26 -2.82 5.07
CA SER A 88 30.04 -3.99 4.72
C SER A 88 29.75 -4.49 3.30
N ALA A 89 30.78 -5.11 2.73
CA ALA A 89 30.70 -5.98 1.56
C ALA A 89 30.69 -7.43 2.07
N GLU A 90 29.71 -8.23 1.65
CA GLU A 90 29.48 -9.57 2.18
C GLU A 90 29.66 -10.60 1.05
N PRO A 91 30.64 -11.51 1.17
CA PRO A 91 30.87 -12.57 0.20
C PRO A 91 29.98 -13.80 0.46
N GLY A 92 30.01 -14.76 -0.45
CA GLY A 92 29.51 -16.12 -0.27
C GLY A 92 27.99 -16.24 -0.28
N ALA A 93 27.30 -15.40 -1.06
CA ALA A 93 25.84 -15.40 -1.18
C ALA A 93 25.12 -15.32 0.19
N LYS A 94 25.61 -14.47 1.10
CA LYS A 94 25.10 -14.33 2.48
C LYS A 94 23.58 -14.12 2.58
N PHE A 95 22.99 -13.42 1.61
CA PHE A 95 21.55 -13.16 1.52
C PHE A 95 20.82 -14.11 0.55
N GLY A 96 21.40 -15.29 0.33
CA GLY A 96 20.91 -16.31 -0.57
C GLY A 96 21.51 -16.19 -1.97
N GLN A 97 21.57 -17.34 -2.64
CA GLN A 97 22.01 -17.45 -4.03
C GLN A 97 20.96 -16.86 -4.97
N GLY A 98 21.41 -16.15 -6.00
CA GLY A 98 20.60 -15.72 -7.11
C GLY A 98 20.41 -16.83 -8.14
N SER A 99 19.79 -16.46 -9.26
CA SER A 99 19.60 -17.35 -10.40
C SER A 99 19.77 -16.58 -11.71
N GLY A 100 20.15 -17.28 -12.77
CA GLY A 100 20.31 -16.69 -14.10
C GLY A 100 21.76 -16.33 -14.40
N LYS A 101 21.97 -15.15 -15.00
CA LYS A 101 23.31 -14.70 -15.40
C LYS A 101 24.00 -13.95 -14.26
N ILE A 102 25.30 -14.17 -14.09
CA ILE A 102 26.17 -13.29 -13.31
C ILE A 102 26.74 -12.28 -14.30
N TRP A 103 26.45 -10.99 -14.09
CA TRP A 103 26.75 -9.94 -15.05
C TRP A 103 28.12 -9.30 -14.86
N LEU A 104 28.59 -9.21 -13.62
CA LEU A 104 29.81 -8.51 -13.26
C LEU A 104 30.69 -9.41 -12.41
N ASP A 105 31.99 -9.31 -12.66
CA ASP A 105 33.06 -10.08 -12.00
C ASP A 105 34.36 -9.27 -12.03
N ASP A 106 35.25 -9.52 -11.06
CA ASP A 106 36.52 -8.82 -10.81
C ASP A 106 36.38 -7.29 -10.86
N LEU A 107 35.50 -6.75 -10.02
CA LEU A 107 35.23 -5.32 -10.00
C LEU A 107 36.37 -4.56 -9.33
N GLY A 108 36.99 -3.66 -10.08
CA GLY A 108 37.99 -2.71 -9.58
C GLY A 108 37.42 -1.31 -9.44
N CYS A 109 36.48 -1.10 -8.52
CA CYS A 109 35.94 0.23 -8.22
C CYS A 109 36.94 1.02 -7.34
N LYS A 110 36.93 2.34 -7.46
CA LYS A 110 37.63 3.26 -6.54
C LYS A 110 36.76 3.71 -5.38
N GLY A 111 35.49 3.29 -5.37
CA GLY A 111 34.54 3.71 -4.37
C GLY A 111 34.05 5.13 -4.59
N SER A 112 34.19 5.73 -5.77
CA SER A 112 33.74 7.12 -6.09
C SER A 112 32.84 7.19 -7.34
N GLU A 113 32.70 6.06 -8.03
CA GLU A 113 31.87 5.89 -9.21
C GLU A 113 30.38 6.07 -8.88
N SER A 114 29.60 6.46 -9.89
CA SER A 114 28.16 6.65 -9.78
C SER A 114 27.35 5.37 -9.96
N SER A 115 27.94 4.34 -10.59
CA SER A 115 27.31 3.03 -10.77
C SER A 115 28.37 1.94 -10.92
N LEU A 116 27.99 0.69 -10.61
CA LEU A 116 28.88 -0.47 -10.79
C LEU A 116 29.31 -0.68 -12.24
N SER A 117 28.45 -0.34 -13.20
CA SER A 117 28.71 -0.45 -14.64
C SER A 117 29.84 0.46 -15.15
N ILE A 118 30.31 1.40 -14.33
CA ILE A 118 31.41 2.34 -14.66
C ILE A 118 32.76 1.84 -14.10
N CYS A 119 32.74 0.93 -13.14
CA CYS A 119 33.96 0.36 -12.60
C CYS A 119 34.74 -0.43 -13.67
N ALA A 120 36.01 -0.69 -13.42
CA ALA A 120 36.77 -1.60 -14.27
C ALA A 120 36.33 -3.04 -13.97
N PHE A 121 35.97 -3.80 -15.01
CA PHE A 121 35.68 -5.25 -14.93
C PHE A 121 36.00 -5.91 -16.28
N LYS A 122 36.09 -7.26 -16.31
CA LYS A 122 36.53 -8.04 -17.49
C LYS A 122 35.53 -8.01 -18.67
N GLY A 123 34.30 -7.54 -18.45
CA GLY A 123 33.24 -7.43 -19.43
C GLY A 123 31.94 -8.09 -18.97
N TRP A 124 30.81 -7.72 -19.57
CA TRP A 124 29.49 -8.19 -19.15
C TRP A 124 29.32 -9.69 -19.36
N GLY A 125 28.93 -10.41 -18.32
CA GLY A 125 28.66 -11.86 -18.37
C GLY A 125 29.90 -12.73 -18.52
N VAL A 126 31.09 -12.16 -18.32
CA VAL A 126 32.37 -12.89 -18.30
C VAL A 126 32.73 -13.16 -16.85
N THR A 127 32.56 -14.40 -16.42
CA THR A 127 32.85 -14.82 -15.04
C THR A 127 33.25 -16.30 -14.99
N ASP A 128 34.03 -16.69 -13.98
CA ASP A 128 34.25 -18.08 -13.58
C ASP A 128 33.57 -18.47 -12.26
N CYS A 129 32.74 -17.56 -11.72
CA CYS A 129 32.00 -17.74 -10.48
C CYS A 129 30.71 -18.56 -10.64
N SER A 130 30.26 -19.09 -9.51
CA SER A 130 28.96 -19.74 -9.33
C SER A 130 28.06 -18.90 -8.40
N HIS A 131 26.75 -19.17 -8.36
CA HIS A 131 25.86 -18.38 -7.49
C HIS A 131 26.13 -18.53 -5.98
N SER A 132 26.96 -19.49 -5.54
CA SER A 132 27.45 -19.51 -4.15
C SER A 132 28.42 -18.36 -3.84
N GLU A 133 28.92 -17.68 -4.87
CA GLU A 133 29.86 -16.55 -4.84
C GLU A 133 29.12 -15.24 -5.17
N ASP A 134 27.78 -15.20 -5.05
CA ASP A 134 27.05 -13.96 -5.31
C ASP A 134 27.37 -12.90 -4.24
N ALA A 135 27.80 -11.74 -4.70
CA ALA A 135 28.14 -10.59 -3.91
C ALA A 135 26.93 -9.95 -3.25
N SER A 136 27.15 -9.47 -2.02
CA SER A 136 26.13 -8.82 -1.21
C SER A 136 26.67 -7.58 -0.52
N VAL A 137 25.77 -6.69 -0.10
CA VAL A 137 26.12 -5.49 0.67
C VAL A 137 25.23 -5.33 1.89
N VAL A 138 25.77 -4.63 2.87
CA VAL A 138 25.00 -3.95 3.91
C VAL A 138 25.33 -2.46 3.80
N CYS A 139 24.34 -1.67 3.44
CA CYS A 139 24.42 -0.24 3.29
C CYS A 139 24.22 0.48 4.62
N ASP A 140 24.97 1.57 4.78
CA ASP A 140 24.80 2.51 5.88
C ASP A 140 23.53 3.30 5.64
N VAL A 141 22.48 2.86 6.34
CA VAL A 141 21.34 3.70 6.61
C VAL A 141 21.80 4.74 7.60
N ASP A 142 21.83 5.99 7.17
CA ASP A 142 21.95 7.09 8.12
C ASP A 142 20.88 6.85 9.22
N PRO A 143 21.22 6.86 10.52
CA PRO A 143 20.22 6.82 11.59
C PRO A 143 19.13 7.90 11.42
N ALA A 144 19.40 8.93 10.60
CA ALA A 144 18.42 9.91 10.14
C ALA A 144 17.35 9.37 9.17
N PHE A 145 17.60 8.29 8.44
CA PHE A 145 16.68 7.77 7.42
C PHE A 145 15.53 6.91 7.98
N ASN A 146 15.62 6.47 9.24
CA ASN A 146 14.52 5.78 9.94
C ASN A 146 13.97 6.53 11.17
N ILE A 147 14.45 7.73 11.48
CA ILE A 147 13.89 8.56 12.57
C ILE A 147 13.61 10.03 12.17
N THR A 148 14.10 10.56 11.04
CA THR A 148 13.91 12.00 10.73
C THR A 148 13.38 12.31 9.34
N LYS A 149 12.67 11.39 8.66
CA LYS A 149 11.80 11.82 7.56
C LYS A 149 10.56 12.48 8.16
N SER A 150 10.72 13.76 8.45
CA SER A 150 9.62 14.66 8.76
C SER A 150 9.02 15.11 7.42
N TYR A 151 7.79 14.73 7.20
CA TYR A 151 7.01 15.21 6.07
C TYR A 151 6.28 16.46 6.55
N SER A 152 6.73 17.62 6.08
CA SER A 152 6.00 18.86 6.32
C SER A 152 4.79 18.88 5.38
N LEU A 153 3.60 18.73 5.97
CA LEU A 153 2.34 18.88 5.27
C LEU A 153 1.86 20.31 5.47
N ASP A 154 1.75 21.05 4.37
CA ASP A 154 1.31 22.43 4.36
C ASP A 154 -0.01 22.56 3.59
N HIS A 155 -1.10 22.70 4.34
CA HIS A 155 -2.43 22.99 3.80
C HIS A 155 -2.84 24.43 4.12
N SER A 156 -1.86 25.31 4.35
CA SER A 156 -2.08 26.69 4.78
C SER A 156 -2.82 27.53 3.75
N ILE A 157 -3.46 28.58 4.28
CA ILE A 157 -4.17 29.61 3.53
C ILE A 157 -3.67 30.95 4.10
N GLU A 158 -3.84 32.05 3.37
CA GLU A 158 -3.51 33.38 3.88
C GLU A 158 -4.14 33.60 5.28
N LEU A 159 -3.30 33.87 6.29
CA LEU A 159 -3.61 34.13 7.73
C LEU A 159 -3.41 32.97 8.74
N THR A 160 -2.88 31.82 8.34
CA THR A 160 -2.62 30.68 9.26
C THR A 160 -1.65 31.00 10.41
N ASP A 161 -0.65 31.85 10.17
CA ASP A 161 0.34 32.22 11.19
C ASP A 161 -0.30 33.00 12.36
N GLN A 162 -1.20 33.93 12.04
CA GLN A 162 -1.92 34.73 13.05
C GLN A 162 -2.89 33.87 13.87
N LEU A 163 -3.48 32.84 13.27
CA LEU A 163 -4.32 31.86 13.97
C LEU A 163 -3.48 30.94 14.87
N GLY A 164 -2.27 30.59 14.45
CA GLY A 164 -1.29 29.89 15.28
C GLY A 164 -0.90 30.71 16.52
N GLU A 165 -0.58 31.99 16.34
CA GLU A 165 -0.28 32.91 17.45
C GLU A 165 -1.48 33.06 18.41
N LEU A 166 -2.71 33.08 17.89
CA LEU A 166 -3.92 33.12 18.71
C LEU A 166 -4.03 31.85 19.59
N PHE A 167 -3.82 30.67 19.01
CA PHE A 167 -3.79 29.41 19.74
C PHE A 167 -2.72 29.40 20.84
N ASP A 168 -1.49 29.82 20.50
CA ASP A 168 -0.38 29.88 21.46
C ASP A 168 -0.63 30.86 22.60
N SER A 169 -1.34 31.96 22.33
CA SER A 169 -1.66 32.96 23.35
C SER A 169 -2.72 32.53 24.35
N GLY A 170 -3.56 31.54 24.01
CA GLY A 170 -4.68 31.08 24.83
C GLY A 170 -5.75 32.15 25.13
N LYS A 171 -5.75 33.29 24.43
CA LYS A 171 -6.63 34.42 24.73
C LYS A 171 -7.99 34.27 24.07
N GLY A 172 -9.04 34.19 24.89
CA GLY A 172 -10.44 34.23 24.41
C GLY A 172 -10.97 32.88 23.91
N CYS A 173 -10.38 31.77 24.33
CA CYS A 173 -10.93 30.44 24.10
C CYS A 173 -12.25 30.25 24.86
N ASP A 174 -13.22 29.64 24.20
CA ASP A 174 -14.61 29.46 24.64
C ASP A 174 -15.00 27.98 24.73
N PHE A 175 -14.06 27.06 24.52
CA PHE A 175 -14.27 25.62 24.50
C PHE A 175 -13.06 24.86 25.04
N THR A 176 -13.31 23.71 25.70
CA THR A 176 -12.25 22.83 26.21
C THR A 176 -12.33 21.43 25.60
N LEU A 177 -11.21 20.99 25.02
CA LEU A 177 -11.00 19.60 24.61
C LEU A 177 -10.30 18.87 25.75
N THR A 178 -10.86 17.74 26.16
CA THR A 178 -10.31 16.90 27.21
C THR A 178 -9.99 15.54 26.62
N PHE A 179 -8.74 15.12 26.78
CA PHE A 179 -8.25 13.83 26.29
C PHE A 179 -7.96 12.93 27.49
N SER A 180 -8.69 11.81 27.58
CA SER A 180 -8.45 10.79 28.61
C SER A 180 -7.61 9.65 28.06
N TYR A 181 -6.63 9.20 28.83
CA TYR A 181 -5.80 8.05 28.47
C TYR A 181 -5.51 7.18 29.70
N THR A 182 -5.31 5.88 29.47
CA THR A 182 -4.88 4.92 30.48
C THR A 182 -3.39 4.61 30.28
N PRO A 183 -2.52 4.79 31.29
CA PRO A 183 -1.11 4.41 31.19
C PRO A 183 -0.94 2.90 30.99
N GLU A 184 -0.08 2.48 30.07
CA GLU A 184 0.19 1.04 29.80
C GLU A 184 1.17 0.41 30.82
N ASP A 185 1.85 1.20 31.65
CA ASP A 185 2.79 0.70 32.67
C ASP A 185 2.26 0.84 34.10
N SER A 186 1.68 -0.25 34.62
CA SER A 186 1.67 -0.52 36.06
C SER A 186 1.97 -2.00 36.31
N LEU A 187 3.13 -2.46 35.83
CA LEU A 187 3.78 -3.65 36.35
C LEU A 187 4.85 -3.18 37.35
N GLU A 188 4.57 -3.49 38.62
CA GLU A 188 5.44 -3.37 39.81
C GLU A 188 5.74 -1.96 40.34
N VAL A 189 4.83 -1.40 41.15
CA VAL A 189 5.12 -1.04 42.55
C VAL A 189 3.80 -1.13 43.34
N GLU A 190 3.65 -2.17 44.15
CA GLU A 190 2.71 -2.15 45.29
C GLU A 190 3.21 -1.08 46.27
N THR A 191 2.60 0.11 46.29
CA THR A 191 2.42 0.86 47.54
C THR A 191 1.29 1.88 47.43
N VAL A 192 0.33 1.70 48.33
CA VAL A 192 -0.70 2.65 48.81
C VAL A 192 -1.91 2.90 47.91
N MET A 193 -3.06 2.48 48.43
CA MET A 193 -4.41 2.88 48.01
C MET A 193 -4.50 4.41 47.84
N ASP A 194 -4.71 4.88 46.61
CA ASP A 194 -5.67 5.94 46.29
C ASP A 194 -5.79 6.14 44.77
N MET A 195 -7.03 6.00 44.28
CA MET A 195 -7.60 6.51 43.03
C MET A 195 -7.07 5.97 41.68
N ALA A 196 -7.99 5.39 40.92
CA ALA A 196 -7.89 5.20 39.47
C ALA A 196 -7.61 6.56 38.79
N ASN A 197 -6.35 6.90 38.61
CA ASN A 197 -5.95 8.12 37.91
C ASN A 197 -6.09 7.91 36.40
N ASN A 198 -7.32 8.05 35.88
CA ASN A 198 -7.50 8.45 34.49
C ASN A 198 -6.87 9.84 34.33
N THR A 199 -5.66 9.88 33.81
CA THR A 199 -4.96 11.11 33.47
C THR A 199 -5.69 11.79 32.32
N LYS A 200 -6.02 13.07 32.51
CA LYS A 200 -6.73 13.91 31.54
C LYS A 200 -5.86 15.08 31.11
N GLU A 201 -5.63 15.23 29.82
CA GLU A 201 -5.02 16.44 29.25
C GLU A 201 -6.12 17.37 28.73
N THR A 202 -6.06 18.66 29.06
CA THR A 202 -7.07 19.63 28.63
C THR A 202 -6.45 20.74 27.79
N ILE A 203 -7.05 21.05 26.65
CA ILE A 203 -6.60 22.09 25.73
C ILE A 203 -7.73 23.09 25.51
N CYS A 204 -7.42 24.37 25.73
CA CYS A 204 -8.35 25.46 25.50
C CYS A 204 -8.34 25.84 24.02
N VAL A 205 -9.52 25.84 23.39
CA VAL A 205 -9.69 26.06 21.95
C VAL A 205 -10.90 26.95 21.66
N HIS A 206 -11.01 27.40 20.41
CA HIS A 206 -12.09 28.25 19.94
C HIS A 206 -13.14 27.40 19.21
N ARG A 207 -14.39 27.45 19.67
CA ARG A 207 -15.54 26.72 19.13
C ARG A 207 -15.72 26.95 17.63
N LEU A 208 -15.50 28.18 17.15
CA LEU A 208 -15.58 28.54 15.74
C LEU A 208 -14.60 27.74 14.87
N VAL A 209 -13.39 27.48 15.34
CA VAL A 209 -12.38 26.71 14.59
C VAL A 209 -12.77 25.23 14.50
N LEU A 210 -13.25 24.65 15.61
CA LEU A 210 -13.74 23.27 15.62
C LEU A 210 -14.99 23.06 14.77
N SER A 211 -15.86 24.06 14.67
CA SER A 211 -17.08 23.99 13.84
C SER A 211 -16.82 23.85 12.34
N LEU A 212 -15.59 24.10 11.88
CA LEU A 212 -15.19 23.92 10.48
C LEU A 212 -15.03 22.44 10.09
N PHE A 213 -15.05 21.53 11.06
CA PHE A 213 -14.82 20.11 10.84
C PHE A 213 -16.12 19.30 10.95
N PRO A 214 -16.43 18.44 9.96
CA PRO A 214 -17.77 17.90 9.74
C PRO A 214 -18.22 16.90 10.81
N LYS A 215 -17.30 16.23 11.51
CA LYS A 215 -17.64 15.25 12.55
C LYS A 215 -17.97 15.87 13.91
N PHE A 216 -17.84 17.19 14.07
CA PHE A 216 -18.04 17.83 15.36
C PHE A 216 -19.43 18.45 15.49
N VAL A 217 -20.24 17.93 16.41
CA VAL A 217 -21.53 18.54 16.82
C VAL A 217 -21.35 19.21 18.17
N LEU A 218 -21.35 20.54 18.17
CA LEU A 218 -21.09 21.39 19.34
C LEU A 218 -22.29 21.47 20.27
N ILE A 219 -22.58 20.40 21.02
CA ILE A 219 -23.73 20.37 21.94
C ILE A 219 -23.35 20.97 23.30
N ASN A 220 -22.19 20.60 23.86
CA ASN A 220 -21.76 20.96 25.23
C ASN A 220 -20.59 21.96 25.24
N SER A 221 -20.22 22.45 26.42
CA SER A 221 -19.07 23.35 26.65
C SER A 221 -17.71 22.63 26.66
N SER A 222 -17.71 21.30 26.72
CA SER A 222 -16.52 20.45 26.70
C SER A 222 -16.76 19.17 25.90
N TYR A 223 -15.70 18.62 25.32
CA TYR A 223 -15.71 17.34 24.61
C TYR A 223 -14.62 16.44 25.19
N GLU A 224 -15.00 15.22 25.57
CA GLU A 224 -14.08 14.20 26.09
C GLU A 224 -13.83 13.14 25.00
N MET A 225 -12.56 12.81 24.76
CA MET A 225 -12.13 11.76 23.83
C MET A 225 -11.12 10.84 24.51
N GLU A 226 -11.24 9.54 24.28
CA GLU A 226 -10.24 8.55 24.70
C GLU A 226 -9.15 8.39 23.65
N ILE A 227 -7.89 8.46 24.08
CA ILE A 227 -6.71 8.30 23.22
C ILE A 227 -5.71 7.33 23.87
N SER A 228 -4.96 6.60 23.05
CA SER A 228 -3.78 5.85 23.52
C SER A 228 -2.74 6.76 24.16
N SER A 229 -2.12 6.30 25.25
CA SER A 229 -1.02 6.98 25.95
C SER A 229 0.12 7.43 25.01
N ASN A 230 0.40 6.66 23.97
CA ASN A 230 1.47 6.91 23.01
C ASN A 230 1.22 8.12 22.10
N CYS A 231 -0.03 8.59 22.01
CA CYS A 231 -0.40 9.71 21.16
C CYS A 231 -0.42 11.07 21.87
N LEU A 232 -0.27 11.08 23.20
CA LEU A 232 -0.28 12.29 24.04
C LEU A 232 0.65 13.41 23.52
N PRO A 233 1.91 13.14 23.13
CA PRO A 233 2.84 14.20 22.70
C PRO A 233 2.38 14.95 21.43
N TYR A 234 1.57 14.31 20.59
CA TYR A 234 1.17 14.83 19.28
C TYR A 234 -0.16 15.58 19.31
N ILE A 235 -0.89 15.56 20.44
CA ILE A 235 -2.21 16.20 20.56
C ILE A 235 -2.09 17.72 20.40
N ARG A 236 -1.11 18.34 21.05
CA ARG A 236 -0.90 19.80 20.93
C ARG A 236 -0.49 20.18 19.50
N GLU A 237 0.33 19.38 18.85
CA GLU A 237 0.74 19.58 17.46
C GLU A 237 -0.46 19.48 16.51
N PHE A 238 -1.28 18.44 16.66
CA PHE A 238 -2.53 18.27 15.91
C PHE A 238 -3.53 19.40 16.18
N THR A 239 -3.67 19.82 17.43
CA THR A 239 -4.59 20.91 17.77
C THR A 239 -4.12 22.22 17.15
N ARG A 240 -2.80 22.48 17.12
CA ARG A 240 -2.21 23.60 16.39
C ARG A 240 -2.50 23.50 14.89
N TYR A 241 -2.41 22.31 14.30
CA TYR A 241 -2.76 22.07 12.89
C TYR A 241 -4.20 22.50 12.55
N LEU A 242 -5.16 22.39 13.46
CA LEU A 242 -6.53 22.88 13.20
C LEU A 242 -6.59 24.40 12.94
N TYR A 243 -5.60 25.15 13.44
CA TYR A 243 -5.45 26.61 13.25
C TYR A 243 -4.50 26.94 12.11
N THR A 244 -3.33 26.30 12.07
CA THR A 244 -2.25 26.66 11.13
C THR A 244 -2.32 25.89 9.82
N ARG A 245 -3.04 24.76 9.78
CA ARG A 245 -3.09 23.82 8.65
C ARG A 245 -1.71 23.30 8.22
N THR A 246 -0.72 23.41 9.09
CA THR A 246 0.64 22.93 8.88
C THR A 246 1.00 21.93 9.98
N VAL A 247 1.59 20.80 9.61
CA VAL A 247 2.03 19.77 10.57
C VAL A 247 3.24 19.04 10.04
N THR A 248 4.12 18.61 10.93
CA THR A 248 5.27 17.80 10.60
C THR A 248 5.00 16.35 10.97
N VAL A 249 4.84 15.48 9.97
CA VAL A 249 4.54 14.08 10.19
C VAL A 249 5.82 13.27 10.19
N THR A 250 6.15 12.66 11.30
CA THR A 250 7.19 11.63 11.44
C THR A 250 6.57 10.23 11.47
N VAL A 251 7.37 9.18 11.25
CA VAL A 251 6.92 7.77 11.35
C VAL A 251 6.26 7.48 12.71
N SER A 252 6.79 8.02 13.81
CA SER A 252 6.24 7.82 15.16
C SER A 252 4.93 8.58 15.40
N SER A 253 4.75 9.74 14.77
CA SER A 253 3.54 10.56 14.89
C SER A 253 2.42 10.12 13.95
N MET A 254 2.76 9.41 12.87
CA MET A 254 1.90 9.17 11.71
C MET A 254 0.56 8.53 12.10
N GLN A 255 0.60 7.44 12.86
CA GLN A 255 -0.60 6.71 13.28
C GLN A 255 -1.49 7.53 14.20
N CYS A 256 -0.89 8.30 15.12
CA CYS A 256 -1.61 9.15 16.05
C CYS A 256 -2.27 10.34 15.34
N LEU A 257 -1.54 11.02 14.47
CA LEU A 257 -2.06 12.14 13.67
C LEU A 257 -3.14 11.68 12.70
N HIS A 258 -2.99 10.49 12.09
CA HIS A 258 -4.02 9.90 11.23
C HIS A 258 -5.30 9.55 12.01
N GLN A 259 -5.17 8.96 13.21
CA GLN A 259 -6.33 8.66 14.06
C GLN A 259 -7.06 9.95 14.47
N LEU A 260 -6.32 10.97 14.91
CA LEU A 260 -6.90 12.28 15.24
C LEU A 260 -7.56 12.94 14.02
N ALA A 261 -6.93 12.87 12.84
CA ALA A 261 -7.51 13.39 11.60
C ALA A 261 -8.84 12.68 11.27
N SER A 262 -8.93 11.36 11.49
CA SER A 262 -10.17 10.58 11.33
C SER A 262 -11.26 11.04 12.29
N GLU A 263 -10.96 11.16 13.59
CA GLU A 263 -11.95 11.53 14.62
C GLU A 263 -12.50 12.94 14.41
N PHE A 264 -11.62 13.89 14.11
CA PHE A 264 -12.04 15.26 13.84
C PHE A 264 -12.63 15.42 12.43
N GLY A 265 -12.44 14.46 11.51
CA GLY A 265 -12.94 14.55 10.13
C GLY A 265 -12.11 15.48 9.24
N ALA A 266 -10.80 15.59 9.49
CA ALA A 266 -9.86 16.33 8.66
C ALA A 266 -9.44 15.51 7.42
N VAL A 267 -10.35 15.39 6.44
CA VAL A 267 -10.22 14.49 5.27
C VAL A 267 -8.88 14.63 4.52
N ARG A 268 -8.41 15.87 4.27
CA ARG A 268 -7.13 16.08 3.58
C ARG A 268 -5.92 15.56 4.36
N LEU A 269 -5.86 15.88 5.65
CA LEU A 269 -4.78 15.41 6.50
C LEU A 269 -4.81 13.88 6.60
N LEU A 270 -6.01 13.31 6.69
CA LEU A 270 -6.21 11.87 6.67
C LEU A 270 -5.64 11.25 5.39
N GLU A 271 -6.05 11.71 4.21
CA GLU A 271 -5.60 11.19 2.90
C GLU A 271 -4.10 11.36 2.68
N ASP A 272 -3.53 12.53 3.00
CA ASP A 272 -2.10 12.78 2.80
C ASP A 272 -1.23 11.96 3.75
N ILE A 273 -1.65 11.79 5.01
CA ILE A 273 -0.99 10.83 5.91
C ILE A 273 -1.20 9.39 5.42
N GLY A 274 -2.39 9.05 4.93
CA GLY A 274 -2.72 7.76 4.32
C GLY A 274 -1.76 7.38 3.19
N ARG A 275 -1.38 8.34 2.35
CA ARG A 275 -0.36 8.13 1.30
C ARG A 275 1.03 7.84 1.87
N LEU A 276 1.39 8.42 3.03
CA LEU A 276 2.67 8.16 3.68
C LEU A 276 2.76 6.78 4.32
N PHE A 277 1.64 6.08 4.52
CA PHE A 277 1.64 4.67 4.91
C PHE A 277 2.01 3.73 3.76
N VAL A 278 1.89 4.15 2.49
CA VAL A 278 2.17 3.27 1.33
C VAL A 278 3.64 2.84 1.28
N PRO A 279 4.64 3.71 1.49
CA PRO A 279 6.03 3.28 1.65
C PRO A 279 6.28 2.38 2.87
N LEU A 280 5.39 2.40 3.87
CA LEU A 280 5.44 1.53 5.05
C LEU A 280 4.73 0.19 4.83
N LEU A 281 4.35 -0.14 3.58
CA LEU A 281 3.92 -1.46 3.16
C LEU A 281 5.13 -2.21 2.55
N PRO A 282 6.10 -2.69 3.35
CA PRO A 282 7.20 -3.48 2.82
C PRO A 282 6.69 -4.82 2.27
N GLU A 283 7.53 -5.47 1.47
CA GLU A 283 7.37 -6.86 1.01
C GLU A 283 7.47 -7.85 2.18
N ASP A 284 6.48 -7.82 3.07
CA ASP A 284 6.27 -8.82 4.10
C ASP A 284 5.64 -10.07 3.47
N THR A 285 6.42 -11.14 3.37
CA THR A 285 5.96 -12.44 2.85
C THR A 285 4.83 -13.05 3.66
N SER A 286 4.60 -12.57 4.90
CA SER A 286 3.54 -13.04 5.78
C SER A 286 2.20 -12.30 5.62
N PHE A 287 2.17 -11.16 4.90
CA PHE A 287 0.98 -10.32 4.67
C PHE A 287 0.26 -9.80 5.93
N ARG A 288 0.80 -9.99 7.13
CA ARG A 288 0.14 -9.64 8.41
C ARG A 288 -0.04 -8.13 8.55
N THR A 289 1.00 -7.38 8.19
CA THR A 289 1.04 -5.91 8.30
C THR A 289 -0.02 -5.27 7.38
N GLN A 290 -0.12 -5.75 6.15
CA GLN A 290 -1.07 -5.30 5.13
C GLN A 290 -2.51 -5.54 5.59
N VAL A 291 -2.80 -6.73 6.12
CA VAL A 291 -4.15 -7.07 6.63
C VAL A 291 -4.50 -6.25 7.87
N ALA A 292 -3.54 -6.01 8.77
CA ALA A 292 -3.72 -5.14 9.92
C ALA A 292 -4.00 -3.70 9.49
N LEU A 293 -3.26 -3.19 8.50
CA LEU A 293 -3.44 -1.85 7.96
C LEU A 293 -4.78 -1.69 7.24
N PHE A 294 -5.27 -2.73 6.55
CA PHE A 294 -6.62 -2.72 5.97
C PHE A 294 -7.71 -2.56 7.05
N LYS A 295 -7.60 -3.31 8.16
CA LYS A 295 -8.53 -3.19 9.30
C LYS A 295 -8.46 -1.79 9.93
N TYR A 296 -7.26 -1.24 10.06
CA TYR A 296 -7.06 0.12 10.54
C TYR A 296 -7.66 1.18 9.61
N ALA A 297 -7.46 1.05 8.30
CA ALA A 297 -8.04 1.94 7.28
C ALA A 297 -9.58 1.92 7.33
N GLY A 298 -10.18 0.73 7.52
CA GLY A 298 -11.62 0.60 7.72
C GLY A 298 -12.16 1.34 8.94
N ARG A 299 -11.45 1.26 10.08
CA ARG A 299 -11.83 1.96 11.33
C ARG A 299 -11.66 3.48 11.23
N SER A 300 -10.60 3.93 10.56
CA SER A 300 -10.32 5.36 10.35
C SER A 300 -11.15 5.98 9.24
N GLY A 301 -11.83 5.17 8.42
CA GLY A 301 -12.64 5.66 7.30
C GLY A 301 -11.81 6.25 6.16
N ASP A 302 -10.50 5.96 6.11
CA ASP A 302 -9.65 6.36 4.97
C ASP A 302 -9.86 5.38 3.81
N GLY A 303 -10.65 5.81 2.83
CA GLY A 303 -10.90 5.05 1.61
C GLY A 303 -9.67 4.91 0.71
N LEU A 304 -8.78 5.91 0.70
CA LEU A 304 -7.58 5.92 -0.14
C LEU A 304 -6.54 4.95 0.39
N LEU A 305 -6.27 4.98 1.69
CA LEU A 305 -5.38 3.99 2.33
C LEU A 305 -5.91 2.58 2.12
N ARG A 306 -7.22 2.37 2.28
CA ARG A 306 -7.86 1.08 2.06
C ARG A 306 -7.68 0.60 0.62
N ASP A 307 -7.87 1.48 -0.37
CA ASP A 307 -7.69 1.15 -1.79
C ASP A 307 -6.23 0.82 -2.12
N ASN A 308 -5.27 1.59 -1.58
CA ASN A 308 -3.84 1.33 -1.79
C ASN A 308 -3.42 -0.03 -1.22
N VAL A 309 -3.90 -0.41 -0.04
CA VAL A 309 -3.64 -1.74 0.53
C VAL A 309 -4.25 -2.84 -0.34
N LEU A 310 -5.47 -2.66 -0.85
CA LEU A 310 -6.11 -3.62 -1.75
C LEU A 310 -5.35 -3.75 -3.07
N ARG A 311 -4.86 -2.64 -3.65
CA ARG A 311 -4.01 -2.67 -4.84
C ARG A 311 -2.74 -3.48 -4.58
N TYR A 312 -2.05 -3.21 -3.47
CA TYR A 312 -0.84 -3.93 -3.10
C TYR A 312 -1.07 -5.44 -2.96
N LEU A 313 -2.12 -5.83 -2.24
CA LEU A 313 -2.52 -7.24 -2.08
C LEU A 313 -2.92 -7.87 -3.42
N GLY A 314 -3.64 -7.11 -4.25
CA GLY A 314 -4.11 -7.57 -5.55
C GLY A 314 -3.01 -7.82 -6.58
N TRP A 315 -1.89 -7.11 -6.47
CA TRP A 315 -0.68 -7.36 -7.26
C TRP A 315 0.13 -8.55 -6.77
N ASN A 316 -0.06 -8.96 -5.51
CA ASN A 316 0.66 -10.05 -4.86
C ASN A 316 -0.27 -11.23 -4.51
N MET A 317 -1.29 -11.50 -5.33
CA MET A 317 -2.31 -12.51 -5.04
C MET A 317 -1.76 -13.92 -4.97
N GLU A 318 -0.87 -14.31 -5.89
CA GLU A 318 -0.27 -15.65 -5.88
C GLU A 318 0.51 -15.92 -4.57
N PRO A 319 1.45 -15.04 -4.14
CA PRO A 319 2.06 -15.15 -2.82
C PRO A 319 1.06 -15.07 -1.65
N LEU A 320 0.02 -14.23 -1.77
CA LEU A 320 -0.99 -14.08 -0.72
C LEU A 320 -1.79 -15.36 -0.50
N VAL A 321 -2.25 -16.02 -1.57
CA VAL A 321 -2.99 -17.29 -1.51
C VAL A 321 -2.11 -18.42 -0.97
N ALA A 322 -0.82 -18.41 -1.30
CA ALA A 322 0.15 -19.37 -0.76
C ALA A 322 0.48 -19.11 0.74
N SER A 323 0.24 -17.89 1.24
CA SER A 323 0.55 -17.52 2.62
C SER A 323 -0.43 -18.11 3.64
N ALA A 324 0.03 -18.26 4.88
CA ALA A 324 -0.83 -18.66 6.00
C ALA A 324 -1.94 -17.64 6.30
N GLN A 325 -1.77 -16.38 5.87
CA GLN A 325 -2.70 -15.30 6.14
C GLN A 325 -3.99 -15.42 5.32
N TRP A 326 -3.96 -16.08 4.15
CA TRP A 326 -5.13 -16.30 3.28
C TRP A 326 -6.33 -16.84 4.06
N LYS A 327 -6.11 -17.87 4.88
CA LYS A 327 -7.15 -18.53 5.68
C LYS A 327 -7.79 -17.64 6.75
N SER A 328 -7.17 -16.52 7.10
CA SER A 328 -7.66 -15.61 8.15
C SER A 328 -8.06 -14.24 7.62
N LEU A 329 -8.15 -14.09 6.28
CA LEU A 329 -8.69 -12.89 5.65
C LEU A 329 -10.16 -12.72 6.00
N SER A 330 -10.59 -11.47 6.18
CA SER A 330 -12.00 -11.15 6.37
C SER A 330 -12.75 -11.17 5.04
N GLU A 331 -14.05 -11.50 5.09
CA GLU A 331 -14.93 -11.48 3.92
C GLU A 331 -14.94 -10.11 3.21
N GLU A 332 -14.95 -9.02 3.99
CA GLU A 332 -14.94 -7.66 3.44
C GLU A 332 -13.69 -7.36 2.61
N LEU A 333 -12.52 -7.84 3.06
CA LEU A 333 -11.26 -7.68 2.34
C LEU A 333 -11.30 -8.49 1.05
N LEU A 334 -11.77 -9.73 1.13
CA LEU A 334 -11.86 -10.63 -0.02
C LEU A 334 -12.83 -10.08 -1.08
N LYS A 335 -14.01 -9.61 -0.69
CA LYS A 335 -14.94 -8.88 -1.59
C LYS A 335 -14.25 -7.66 -2.22
N GLY A 336 -13.53 -6.89 -1.42
CA GLY A 336 -12.77 -5.73 -1.88
C GLY A 336 -11.71 -6.05 -2.93
N LEU A 337 -11.08 -7.23 -2.85
CA LEU A 337 -10.13 -7.72 -3.86
C LEU A 337 -10.84 -8.22 -5.12
N LEU A 338 -11.89 -9.03 -4.95
CA LEU A 338 -12.59 -9.69 -6.07
C LEU A 338 -13.31 -8.71 -6.98
N VAL A 339 -13.76 -7.55 -6.51
CA VAL A 339 -14.40 -6.54 -7.38
C VAL A 339 -13.41 -5.90 -8.36
N ARG A 340 -12.10 -5.92 -8.06
CA ARG A 340 -11.10 -5.15 -8.81
C ARG A 340 -10.78 -5.71 -10.19
N THR A 341 -10.58 -4.83 -11.17
CA THR A 341 -10.12 -5.19 -12.51
C THR A 341 -8.60 -5.32 -12.62
N ASP A 342 -7.83 -4.65 -11.76
CA ASP A 342 -6.37 -4.67 -11.71
C ASP A 342 -5.78 -5.81 -10.85
N LEU A 343 -6.58 -6.85 -10.60
CA LEU A 343 -6.16 -8.05 -9.87
C LEU A 343 -5.24 -8.91 -10.76
N VAL A 344 -4.06 -9.26 -10.26
CA VAL A 344 -3.07 -10.08 -10.98
C VAL A 344 -3.19 -11.53 -10.54
N LEU A 345 -3.52 -12.45 -11.44
CA LEU A 345 -3.69 -13.87 -11.11
C LEU A 345 -3.50 -14.77 -12.34
N PRO A 346 -3.26 -16.09 -12.18
CA PRO A 346 -3.07 -17.02 -13.31
C PRO A 346 -4.28 -17.07 -14.24
N ASP A 347 -5.41 -17.54 -13.73
CA ASP A 347 -6.70 -17.59 -14.43
C ASP A 347 -7.86 -17.64 -13.42
N GLU A 348 -9.09 -17.43 -13.90
CA GLU A 348 -10.28 -17.46 -13.03
C GLU A 348 -10.55 -18.85 -12.42
N ALA A 349 -10.08 -19.93 -13.03
CA ALA A 349 -10.25 -21.28 -12.51
C ALA A 349 -9.36 -21.51 -11.27
N TRP A 350 -8.14 -20.98 -11.27
CA TRP A 350 -7.26 -20.92 -10.12
C TRP A 350 -7.87 -20.09 -9.00
N LEU A 351 -8.46 -18.94 -9.32
CA LEU A 351 -9.16 -18.10 -8.34
C LEU A 351 -10.34 -18.83 -7.71
N LEU A 352 -11.14 -19.54 -8.51
CA LEU A 352 -12.21 -20.41 -8.01
C LEU A 352 -11.67 -21.43 -7.00
N ALA A 353 -10.60 -22.15 -7.33
CA ALA A 353 -10.00 -23.13 -6.43
C ALA A 353 -9.48 -22.50 -5.12
N ALA A 354 -8.88 -21.31 -5.20
CA ALA A 354 -8.39 -20.56 -4.04
C ALA A 354 -9.53 -20.10 -3.12
N LEU A 355 -10.66 -19.65 -3.70
CA LEU A 355 -11.86 -19.26 -2.95
C LEU A 355 -12.53 -20.46 -2.31
N GLU A 356 -12.64 -21.60 -3.01
CA GLU A 356 -13.18 -22.82 -2.43
C GLU A 356 -12.35 -23.30 -1.23
N ALA A 357 -11.01 -23.25 -1.35
CA ALA A 357 -10.13 -23.58 -0.23
C ALA A 357 -10.35 -22.64 0.96
N TRP A 358 -10.57 -21.35 0.72
CA TRP A 358 -10.88 -20.38 1.78
C TRP A 358 -12.22 -20.67 2.45
N VAL A 359 -13.28 -20.90 1.68
CA VAL A 359 -14.63 -21.18 2.21
C VAL A 359 -14.65 -22.45 3.07
N LEU A 360 -13.96 -23.51 2.63
CA LEU A 360 -13.87 -24.76 3.38
C LEU A 360 -13.16 -24.61 4.72
N GLU A 361 -12.17 -23.71 4.81
CA GLU A 361 -11.44 -23.42 6.05
C GLU A 361 -12.24 -22.54 7.01
N GLN A 362 -13.14 -21.66 6.51
CA GLN A 362 -14.04 -20.89 7.37
C GLN A 362 -15.14 -21.74 8.02
N GLY A 363 -15.45 -22.91 7.46
CA GLY A 363 -16.49 -23.81 7.96
C GLY A 363 -17.87 -23.13 8.01
N GLU A 364 -18.52 -23.12 9.18
CA GLU A 364 -19.84 -22.52 9.39
C GLU A 364 -19.81 -20.99 9.60
N ALA A 365 -18.64 -20.35 9.63
CA ALA A 365 -18.53 -18.92 9.92
C ALA A 365 -19.09 -18.01 8.81
N VAL A 366 -19.25 -18.53 7.59
CA VAL A 366 -19.74 -17.78 6.42
C VAL A 366 -21.06 -18.37 5.95
N THR A 367 -22.11 -17.55 5.89
CA THR A 367 -23.44 -18.00 5.45
C THR A 367 -23.45 -18.40 3.97
N PRO A 368 -24.35 -19.30 3.54
CA PRO A 368 -24.48 -19.68 2.13
C PRO A 368 -24.73 -18.50 1.19
N GLU A 369 -25.38 -17.44 1.67
CA GLU A 369 -25.63 -16.19 0.93
C GLU A 369 -24.34 -15.39 0.73
N GLN A 370 -23.52 -15.27 1.77
CA GLN A 370 -22.20 -14.62 1.68
C GLN A 370 -21.26 -15.39 0.76
N GLN A 371 -21.30 -16.74 0.80
CA GLN A 371 -20.56 -17.59 -0.14
C GLN A 371 -21.01 -17.34 -1.60
N ALA A 372 -22.32 -17.29 -1.85
CA ALA A 372 -22.86 -16.98 -3.17
C ALA A 372 -22.43 -15.58 -3.65
N ALA A 373 -22.40 -14.58 -2.76
CA ALA A 373 -21.95 -13.24 -3.08
C ALA A 373 -20.46 -13.21 -3.48
N LEU A 374 -19.60 -13.96 -2.77
CA LEU A 374 -18.18 -14.09 -3.13
C LEU A 374 -17.99 -14.79 -4.48
N LEU A 375 -18.64 -15.94 -4.67
CA LEU A 375 -18.57 -16.72 -5.91
C LEU A 375 -19.17 -15.97 -7.11
N GLY A 376 -20.14 -15.08 -6.87
CA GLY A 376 -20.74 -14.23 -7.90
C GLY A 376 -19.78 -13.21 -8.53
N HIS A 377 -18.61 -12.95 -7.90
CA HIS A 377 -17.58 -12.08 -8.47
C HIS A 377 -16.59 -12.82 -9.41
N LEU A 378 -16.71 -14.14 -9.56
CA LEU A 378 -15.94 -14.92 -10.54
C LEU A 378 -16.39 -14.59 -11.96
N ARG A 379 -15.42 -14.42 -12.87
CA ARG A 379 -15.68 -14.04 -14.26
C ARG A 379 -15.65 -15.27 -15.15
N PHE A 380 -16.71 -16.09 -15.10
CA PHE A 380 -16.86 -17.28 -15.96
C PHE A 380 -16.62 -17.03 -17.47
N PRO A 381 -17.00 -15.87 -18.06
CA PRO A 381 -16.63 -15.56 -19.45
C PRO A 381 -15.12 -15.55 -19.75
N MET A 382 -14.28 -15.35 -18.72
CA MET A 382 -12.82 -15.31 -18.82
C MET A 382 -12.17 -16.67 -18.53
N MET A 383 -12.94 -17.72 -18.25
CA MET A 383 -12.44 -19.11 -18.22
C MET A 383 -12.41 -19.69 -19.62
N THR A 384 -11.49 -20.60 -19.92
CA THR A 384 -11.47 -21.30 -21.21
C THR A 384 -12.66 -22.28 -21.33
N PRO A 385 -13.09 -22.66 -22.55
CA PRO A 385 -14.15 -23.66 -22.72
C PRO A 385 -13.85 -25.01 -22.05
N GLU A 386 -12.58 -25.40 -22.00
CA GLU A 386 -12.12 -26.60 -21.30
C GLU A 386 -12.31 -26.46 -19.80
N GLN A 387 -11.84 -25.36 -19.21
CA GLN A 387 -12.03 -25.06 -17.78
C GLN A 387 -13.51 -25.03 -17.41
N LEU A 388 -14.36 -24.36 -18.21
CA LEU A 388 -15.80 -24.28 -17.99
C LEU A 388 -16.50 -25.65 -18.01
N TYR A 389 -16.04 -26.57 -18.86
CA TYR A 389 -16.54 -27.94 -18.91
C TYR A 389 -16.14 -28.75 -17.66
N GLU A 390 -14.97 -28.47 -17.09
CA GLU A 390 -14.45 -29.17 -15.91
C GLU A 390 -15.08 -28.70 -14.59
N VAL A 391 -15.54 -27.44 -14.50
CA VAL A 391 -16.11 -26.85 -13.26
C VAL A 391 -17.12 -27.77 -12.54
N PRO A 392 -18.12 -28.40 -13.19
CA PRO A 392 -19.07 -29.27 -12.51
C PRO A 392 -18.47 -30.52 -11.85
N PHE A 393 -17.27 -30.92 -12.27
CA PHE A 393 -16.57 -32.11 -11.79
C PHE A 393 -15.48 -31.77 -10.76
N THR A 394 -14.87 -30.59 -10.88
CA THR A 394 -13.74 -30.16 -10.03
C THR A 394 -14.17 -29.29 -8.86
N ALA A 395 -15.21 -28.46 -9.04
CA ALA A 395 -15.66 -27.51 -8.03
C ALA A 395 -16.41 -28.22 -6.88
N ARG A 396 -15.87 -28.08 -5.67
CA ARG A 396 -16.41 -28.70 -4.46
C ARG A 396 -17.74 -28.06 -4.03
N LEU A 397 -17.90 -26.76 -4.28
CA LEU A 397 -19.10 -25.99 -3.93
C LEU A 397 -20.17 -26.03 -5.03
N TYR A 398 -19.94 -26.77 -6.12
CA TYR A 398 -20.92 -26.87 -7.22
C TYR A 398 -22.28 -27.42 -6.75
N SER A 399 -22.25 -28.42 -5.86
CA SER A 399 -23.47 -29.05 -5.35
C SER A 399 -24.32 -28.12 -4.48
N SER A 400 -23.69 -27.23 -3.71
CA SER A 400 -24.37 -26.26 -2.84
C SER A 400 -24.89 -25.05 -3.59
N HIS A 401 -24.20 -24.61 -4.65
CA HIS A 401 -24.52 -23.38 -5.41
C HIS A 401 -24.81 -23.64 -6.89
N LYS A 402 -25.51 -24.74 -7.20
CA LYS A 402 -25.74 -25.22 -8.57
C LYS A 402 -26.32 -24.17 -9.51
N GLU A 403 -27.27 -23.35 -9.03
CA GLU A 403 -27.90 -22.31 -9.86
C GLU A 403 -26.89 -21.24 -10.30
N LEU A 404 -26.03 -20.77 -9.39
CA LEU A 404 -25.00 -19.77 -9.68
C LEU A 404 -23.97 -20.31 -10.68
N PHE A 405 -23.44 -21.51 -10.43
CA PHE A 405 -22.45 -22.11 -11.33
C PHE A 405 -23.05 -22.42 -12.70
N SER A 406 -24.26 -22.98 -12.78
CA SER A 406 -24.89 -23.29 -14.07
C SER A 406 -25.19 -22.04 -14.89
N ALA A 407 -25.64 -20.94 -14.25
CA ALA A 407 -25.83 -19.66 -14.92
C ALA A 407 -24.50 -19.07 -15.44
N GLY A 408 -23.45 -19.08 -14.60
CA GLY A 408 -22.12 -18.59 -14.98
C GLY A 408 -21.49 -19.40 -16.11
N ILE A 409 -21.57 -20.73 -16.05
CA ILE A 409 -21.05 -21.63 -17.10
C ILE A 409 -21.79 -21.40 -18.42
N LEU A 410 -23.11 -21.26 -18.40
CA LEU A 410 -23.90 -20.96 -19.59
C LEU A 410 -23.47 -19.63 -20.22
N GLN A 411 -23.30 -18.59 -19.40
CA GLN A 411 -22.82 -17.28 -19.83
C GLN A 411 -21.42 -17.36 -20.44
N GLY A 412 -20.52 -18.15 -19.85
CA GLY A 412 -19.19 -18.39 -20.38
C GLY A 412 -19.21 -19.05 -21.75
N PHE A 413 -19.98 -20.13 -21.93
CA PHE A 413 -20.13 -20.77 -23.25
C PHE A 413 -20.76 -19.85 -24.29
N GLN A 414 -21.76 -19.05 -23.91
CA GLN A 414 -22.34 -18.04 -24.79
C GLN A 414 -21.29 -17.02 -25.24
N PHE A 415 -20.46 -16.53 -24.32
CA PHE A 415 -19.38 -15.60 -24.64
C PHE A 415 -18.40 -16.17 -25.68
N HIS A 416 -18.00 -17.44 -25.53
CA HIS A 416 -17.09 -18.10 -26.47
C HIS A 416 -17.74 -18.44 -27.83
N ALA A 417 -19.04 -18.73 -27.84
CA ALA A 417 -19.77 -19.12 -29.04
C ALA A 417 -20.27 -17.95 -29.90
N LEU A 418 -20.53 -16.78 -29.31
CA LEU A 418 -21.12 -15.64 -30.01
C LEU A 418 -20.12 -14.91 -30.92
N SER A 419 -20.63 -14.36 -32.02
CA SER A 419 -19.85 -13.48 -32.90
C SER A 419 -19.65 -12.11 -32.24
N PHE A 420 -18.51 -11.47 -32.50
CA PHE A 420 -18.13 -10.18 -31.89
C PHE A 420 -19.21 -9.09 -32.05
N SER A 421 -19.90 -9.04 -33.20
CA SER A 421 -20.97 -8.07 -33.47
C SER A 421 -22.17 -8.20 -32.49
N VAL A 422 -22.49 -9.42 -32.07
CA VAL A 422 -23.62 -9.70 -31.15
C VAL A 422 -23.22 -9.46 -29.70
N LEU A 423 -21.93 -9.63 -29.37
CA LEU A 423 -21.37 -9.38 -28.04
C LEU A 423 -21.42 -7.89 -27.66
N THR A 424 -21.10 -6.99 -28.59
CA THR A 424 -21.07 -5.54 -28.30
C THR A 424 -22.40 -5.00 -27.75
N GLY A 425 -23.55 -5.49 -28.22
CA GLY A 425 -24.86 -5.09 -27.71
C GLY A 425 -25.25 -5.70 -26.36
N HIS A 426 -24.59 -6.76 -25.90
CA HIS A 426 -24.84 -7.40 -24.58
C HIS A 426 -23.88 -6.91 -23.49
N VAL A 427 -22.70 -6.40 -23.88
CA VAL A 427 -21.66 -5.93 -22.95
C VAL A 427 -21.99 -4.57 -22.34
N GLU A 428 -22.77 -3.72 -23.03
CA GLU A 428 -23.11 -2.35 -22.59
C GLU A 428 -23.95 -2.27 -21.28
N GLY A 429 -24.47 -3.40 -20.77
CA GLY A 429 -25.28 -3.45 -19.53
C GLY A 429 -24.73 -4.32 -18.38
N GLN A 430 -23.75 -5.19 -18.62
CA GLN A 430 -23.18 -6.13 -17.63
C GLN A 430 -21.65 -6.04 -17.58
N SER A 431 -21.12 -4.81 -17.62
CA SER A 431 -19.72 -4.52 -17.92
C SER A 431 -18.67 -5.25 -17.07
N GLU A 432 -18.93 -5.50 -15.78
CA GLU A 432 -17.90 -6.02 -14.87
C GLU A 432 -17.59 -7.52 -15.05
N GLN A 433 -18.56 -8.34 -15.47
CA GLN A 433 -18.35 -9.79 -15.69
C GLN A 433 -17.66 -10.10 -17.02
N PHE A 434 -17.75 -9.17 -17.97
CA PHE A 434 -17.14 -9.28 -19.31
C PHE A 434 -15.83 -8.49 -19.43
N GLN A 435 -15.37 -7.83 -18.37
CA GLN A 435 -14.04 -7.22 -18.31
C GLN A 435 -12.99 -8.26 -17.92
N SER A 436 -11.86 -8.26 -18.60
CA SER A 436 -10.71 -9.09 -18.21
C SER A 436 -10.03 -8.52 -16.95
N ARG A 437 -9.34 -9.40 -16.22
CA ARG A 437 -8.33 -9.01 -15.21
C ARG A 437 -6.93 -9.11 -15.83
N ILE A 438 -5.89 -8.94 -15.02
CA ILE A 438 -4.50 -9.14 -15.43
C ILE A 438 -4.17 -10.63 -15.25
N TYR A 439 -4.29 -11.41 -16.33
CA TYR A 439 -4.03 -12.84 -16.31
C TYR A 439 -2.57 -13.17 -16.64
N THR A 440 -1.93 -14.00 -15.81
CA THR A 440 -0.51 -14.39 -15.98
C THR A 440 -0.32 -15.71 -16.72
N ALA A 441 -1.36 -16.55 -16.83
CA ALA A 441 -1.31 -17.83 -17.54
C ALA A 441 -1.89 -17.77 -18.96
N ASP A 442 -1.39 -18.65 -19.83
CA ASP A 442 -1.93 -18.85 -21.17
C ASP A 442 -3.38 -19.39 -21.10
N PRO A 443 -4.26 -19.05 -22.06
CA PRO A 443 -4.04 -18.32 -23.32
C PRO A 443 -4.22 -16.80 -23.19
N TRP A 444 -4.41 -16.30 -21.98
CA TRP A 444 -4.75 -14.90 -21.71
C TRP A 444 -3.52 -14.01 -21.47
N SER A 445 -2.37 -14.61 -21.13
CA SER A 445 -1.09 -13.92 -21.12
C SER A 445 -0.59 -13.57 -22.52
N ILE A 446 0.07 -12.42 -22.62
CA ILE A 446 0.81 -12.03 -23.81
C ILE A 446 2.26 -12.42 -23.56
N ASP A 447 2.68 -13.55 -24.12
CA ASP A 447 4.10 -13.87 -24.18
C ASP A 447 4.73 -13.09 -25.35
N ILE A 448 5.42 -11.99 -25.04
CA ILE A 448 6.23 -11.26 -26.03
C ILE A 448 7.55 -12.01 -26.19
N SER A 449 7.48 -13.21 -26.75
CA SER A 449 8.65 -13.88 -27.28
C SER A 449 8.97 -13.31 -28.67
N ASN A 450 10.25 -13.20 -29.02
CA ASN A 450 10.76 -12.64 -30.29
C ASN A 450 10.32 -13.42 -31.57
N GLY A 451 9.31 -14.27 -31.49
CA GLY A 451 8.81 -15.12 -32.56
C GLY A 451 7.29 -15.20 -32.59
N GLY A 452 6.64 -14.20 -33.17
CA GLY A 452 5.29 -14.29 -33.73
C GLY A 452 4.13 -14.37 -32.72
N LEU A 453 3.25 -13.37 -32.78
CA LEU A 453 1.94 -13.38 -32.14
C LEU A 453 1.11 -14.59 -32.62
N SER A 454 0.99 -15.60 -31.77
CA SER A 454 0.20 -16.81 -32.07
C SER A 454 -0.89 -17.03 -31.02
N SER A 455 -1.89 -16.15 -30.94
CA SER A 455 -3.20 -16.58 -30.43
C SER A 455 -4.36 -15.74 -30.99
N LEU A 456 -5.31 -16.42 -31.63
CA LEU A 456 -6.56 -15.85 -32.15
C LEU A 456 -7.53 -15.42 -31.02
N ASN A 457 -7.34 -15.96 -29.81
CA ASN A 457 -8.15 -15.65 -28.63
C ASN A 457 -7.79 -14.27 -28.04
N LEU A 458 -6.52 -13.87 -28.13
CA LEU A 458 -6.04 -12.54 -27.70
C LEU A 458 -6.70 -11.40 -28.48
N ILE A 459 -6.96 -11.57 -29.78
CA ILE A 459 -7.58 -10.54 -30.64
C ILE A 459 -8.99 -10.15 -30.15
N ARG A 460 -9.75 -11.09 -29.55
CA ARG A 460 -11.10 -10.80 -29.05
C ARG A 460 -11.09 -10.00 -27.75
N VAL A 461 -10.13 -10.22 -26.86
CA VAL A 461 -10.00 -9.49 -25.58
C VAL A 461 -9.32 -8.14 -25.76
N PHE A 462 -8.29 -8.07 -26.59
CA PHE A 462 -7.59 -6.81 -26.88
C PHE A 462 -8.52 -5.75 -27.49
N LEU A 463 -9.51 -6.17 -28.29
CA LEU A 463 -10.53 -5.28 -28.86
C LEU A 463 -11.65 -4.92 -27.88
N ALA A 464 -11.89 -5.70 -26.83
CA ALA A 464 -12.89 -5.40 -25.80
C ALA A 464 -12.37 -4.41 -24.75
N ALA A 465 -11.05 -4.40 -24.48
CA ALA A 465 -10.43 -3.50 -23.52
C ALA A 465 -10.12 -2.08 -24.06
N PHE A 466 -10.10 -1.89 -25.38
CA PHE A 466 -9.72 -0.63 -26.05
C PHE A 466 -10.90 0.29 -26.42
N LYS A 467 -12.09 0.08 -25.86
CA LYS A 467 -13.25 0.95 -26.09
C LYS A 467 -13.90 1.45 -24.81
#